data_AF-A0A926V5K6-F1
#
_entry.id   AF-A0A926V5K6-F1
#
_cell.length_a   1.000
_cell.length_b   1.000
_cell.length_c   1.000
_cell.angle_alpha   90.00
_cell.angle_beta   90.00
_cell.angle_gamma   90.00
#
_symmetry.space_group_name_H-M   'P 1'
#
loop_
_entity.id
_entity.type
_entity.pdbx_description
1 polymer ?
#
loop_
_entity_poly.entity_id
_entity_poly.type
_entity_poly.pdbx_seq_one_letter_code
_entity_poly.pdbx_strand_id
1 'polypeptide(L)'
;MSSLDHPIVLQSFAMIDREVGTHNLSPEAYAIARRVIHSTADFDFLQLLKVSPGAIEGAIAAIRQGTPIITDVSMVRQGIATKVAQTFQNPIWVAIEQAPREVPSHKTRTEAGMDQCWQKVPHGIYAIGNAPTALLTLCNHSRQAKNAGNPAPALIIGAPVGFVSVLESKAALSETPVPQIRVEGRKGGSAVAAAILNALLLLAWESPEGENFL
;
A
#
# COMPACT_ATOMS: atom_id res chain seq x y z
N MET A 1 -5.74 11.95 19.10
CA MET A 1 -4.43 11.33 19.41
C MET A 1 -4.64 9.83 19.38
N SER A 2 -4.03 9.13 18.42
CA SER A 2 -4.11 7.67 18.31
C SER A 2 -3.73 7.02 19.63
N SER A 3 -4.61 6.21 20.21
CA SER A 3 -4.25 5.40 21.39
C SER A 3 -3.29 4.26 21.05
N LEU A 4 -3.02 4.02 19.77
CA LEU A 4 -2.22 2.91 19.27
C LEU A 4 -0.75 3.27 19.02
N ASP A 5 -0.41 4.56 18.93
CA ASP A 5 0.97 5.00 18.75
C ASP A 5 1.68 5.24 20.08
N HIS A 6 2.90 4.71 20.20
CA HIS A 6 3.75 4.90 21.37
C HIS A 6 4.19 6.38 21.50
N PRO A 7 4.36 6.93 22.72
CA PRO A 7 4.78 8.33 22.92
C PRO A 7 6.05 8.75 22.16
N ILE A 8 7.02 7.84 22.00
CA ILE A 8 8.24 8.10 21.21
C ILE A 8 7.94 8.31 19.72
N VAL A 9 6.94 7.60 19.17
CA VAL A 9 6.48 7.80 17.79
C VAL A 9 5.86 9.19 17.67
N LEU A 10 5.03 9.59 18.62
CA LEU A 10 4.42 10.92 18.65
C LEU A 10 5.47 12.04 18.75
N GLN A 11 6.52 11.83 19.56
CA GLN A 11 7.64 12.77 19.65
C GLN A 11 8.41 12.87 18.33
N SER A 12 8.64 11.74 17.64
CA SER A 12 9.27 11.74 16.32
C SER A 12 8.41 12.46 15.27
N PHE A 13 7.09 12.26 15.28
CA PHE A 13 6.18 13.00 14.41
C PHE A 13 6.25 14.51 14.66
N ALA A 14 6.30 14.95 15.91
CA ALA A 14 6.45 16.37 16.21
C ALA A 14 7.77 16.96 15.67
N MET A 15 8.84 16.17 15.57
CA MET A 15 10.09 16.62 14.94
C MET A 15 9.93 16.70 13.41
N ILE A 16 9.35 15.67 12.79
CA ILE A 16 9.08 15.64 11.35
C ILE A 16 8.18 16.81 10.94
N ASP A 17 7.13 17.08 11.70
CA ASP A 17 6.19 18.18 11.44
C ASP A 17 6.90 19.55 11.43
N ARG A 18 7.87 19.75 12.33
CA ARG A 18 8.66 20.99 12.38
C ARG A 18 9.61 21.11 11.20
N GLU A 19 10.21 20.01 10.76
CA GLU A 19 11.20 19.99 9.68
C GLU A 19 10.54 20.08 8.29
N VAL A 20 9.37 19.43 8.12
CA VAL A 20 8.56 19.56 6.89
C VAL A 20 8.07 21.00 6.72
N GLY A 21 7.58 21.62 7.80
CA GLY A 21 6.96 22.95 7.73
C GLY A 21 5.69 22.92 6.86
N THR A 22 5.58 23.88 5.94
CA THR A 22 4.38 24.03 5.09
C THR A 22 4.39 23.06 3.91
N HIS A 23 3.26 22.39 3.66
CA HIS A 23 3.06 21.49 2.53
C HIS A 23 1.64 21.62 1.95
N ASN A 24 1.42 21.10 0.74
CA ASN A 24 0.14 21.15 0.04
C ASN A 24 -0.67 19.83 0.08
N LEU A 25 -0.22 18.85 0.87
CA LEU A 25 -0.93 17.58 1.06
C LEU A 25 -2.19 17.76 1.93
N SER A 26 -3.23 16.97 1.66
CA SER A 26 -4.38 16.85 2.57
C SER A 26 -3.92 16.29 3.93
N PRO A 27 -4.69 16.47 5.01
CA PRO A 27 -4.35 15.92 6.32
C PRO A 27 -4.06 14.41 6.29
N GLU A 28 -4.85 13.64 5.55
CA GLU A 28 -4.74 12.19 5.42
C GLU A 28 -3.52 11.79 4.59
N ALA A 29 -3.31 12.48 3.45
CA ALA A 29 -2.14 12.26 2.61
C ALA A 29 -0.85 12.61 3.35
N TYR A 30 -0.86 13.67 4.17
CA TYR A 30 0.24 14.03 5.03
C TYR A 30 0.48 13.02 6.15
N ALA A 31 -0.57 12.50 6.79
CA ALA A 31 -0.43 11.45 7.80
C ALA A 31 0.28 10.19 7.24
N ILE A 32 -0.02 9.83 5.99
CA ILE A 32 0.66 8.76 5.26
C ILE A 32 2.13 9.14 5.01
N ALA A 33 2.40 10.32 4.44
CA ALA A 33 3.75 10.78 4.16
C ALA A 33 4.62 10.85 5.42
N ARG A 34 4.10 11.42 6.51
CA ARG A 34 4.77 11.51 7.81
C ARG A 34 5.13 10.14 8.36
N ARG A 35 4.24 9.15 8.24
CA ARG A 35 4.52 7.76 8.67
C ARG A 35 5.64 7.13 7.85
N VAL A 36 5.67 7.39 6.54
CA VAL A 36 6.74 6.93 5.64
C VAL A 36 8.07 7.60 6.00
N ILE A 37 8.09 8.92 6.19
CA ILE A 37 9.28 9.67 6.61
C ILE A 37 9.79 9.13 7.95
N HIS A 38 8.93 8.93 8.94
CA HIS A 38 9.31 8.33 10.22
C HIS A 38 9.97 6.95 10.08
N SER A 39 9.47 6.13 9.16
CA SER A 39 9.99 4.77 8.95
C SER A 39 11.30 4.73 8.18
N THR A 40 11.70 5.84 7.55
CA THR A 40 12.83 5.90 6.61
C THR A 40 13.87 6.97 6.92
N ALA A 41 13.52 7.94 7.78
CA ALA A 41 14.25 9.19 7.98
C ALA A 41 14.55 9.95 6.68
N ASP A 42 13.66 9.87 5.69
CA ASP A 42 13.87 10.40 4.35
C ASP A 42 12.71 11.33 3.94
N PHE A 43 12.99 12.63 3.90
CA PHE A 43 12.00 13.67 3.59
C PHE A 43 11.60 13.72 2.11
N ASP A 44 12.35 13.07 1.20
CA ASP A 44 12.00 13.06 -0.22
C ASP A 44 10.62 12.41 -0.45
N PHE A 45 10.19 11.51 0.43
CA PHE A 45 8.89 10.86 0.34
C PHE A 45 7.71 11.83 0.37
N LEU A 46 7.88 13.05 0.88
CA LEU A 46 6.87 14.11 0.81
C LEU A 46 6.52 14.45 -0.66
N GLN A 47 7.51 14.40 -1.55
CA GLN A 47 7.35 14.71 -2.98
C GLN A 47 7.09 13.45 -3.83
N LEU A 48 7.68 12.32 -3.42
CA LEU A 48 7.61 11.07 -4.18
C LEU A 48 6.27 10.36 -4.04
N LEU A 49 5.54 10.56 -2.94
CA LEU A 49 4.22 9.96 -2.76
C LEU A 49 3.19 10.60 -3.70
N LYS A 50 2.47 9.75 -4.43
CA LYS A 50 1.35 10.11 -5.29
C LYS A 50 0.13 9.30 -4.87
N VAL A 51 -0.97 9.99 -4.66
CA VAL A 51 -2.26 9.40 -4.25
C VAL A 51 -3.25 9.69 -5.36
N SER A 52 -3.91 8.66 -5.88
CA SER A 52 -4.98 8.88 -6.87
C SER A 52 -6.26 9.39 -6.18
N PRO A 53 -7.14 10.11 -6.90
CA PRO A 53 -8.40 10.59 -6.33
C PRO A 53 -9.22 9.46 -5.68
N GLY A 54 -9.76 9.69 -4.49
CA GLY A 54 -10.60 8.74 -3.75
C GLY A 54 -9.87 7.52 -3.16
N ALA A 55 -8.54 7.42 -3.30
CA ALA A 55 -7.81 6.23 -2.90
C ALA A 55 -7.76 6.04 -1.38
N ILE A 56 -7.64 7.11 -0.61
CA ILE A 56 -7.54 7.02 0.85
C ILE A 56 -8.90 6.66 1.43
N GLU A 57 -9.95 7.33 0.97
CA GLU A 57 -11.34 7.13 1.40
C GLU A 57 -11.80 5.71 1.05
N GLY A 58 -11.55 5.27 -0.18
CA GLY A 58 -11.86 3.91 -0.61
C GLY A 58 -11.09 2.85 0.17
N ALA A 59 -9.81 3.10 0.48
CA ALA A 59 -9.01 2.19 1.30
C ALA A 59 -9.51 2.10 2.74
N ILE A 60 -9.89 3.22 3.36
CA ILE A 60 -10.47 3.26 4.70
C ILE A 60 -11.76 2.45 4.74
N ALA A 61 -12.64 2.64 3.76
CA ALA A 61 -13.88 1.88 3.65
C ALA A 61 -13.62 0.37 3.51
N ALA A 62 -12.69 -0.02 2.62
CA ALA A 62 -12.33 -1.42 2.41
C ALA A 62 -11.72 -2.07 3.66
N ILE A 63 -10.86 -1.34 4.39
CA ILE A 63 -10.27 -1.79 5.65
C ILE A 63 -11.37 -2.10 6.68
N ARG A 64 -12.31 -1.16 6.88
CA ARG A 64 -13.44 -1.33 7.82
C ARG A 64 -14.34 -2.50 7.47
N GLN A 65 -14.50 -2.79 6.18
CA GLN A 65 -15.25 -3.95 5.70
C GLN A 65 -14.50 -5.28 5.85
N GLY A 66 -13.30 -5.29 6.43
CA GLY A 66 -12.51 -6.51 6.60
C GLY A 66 -11.90 -7.03 5.29
N THR A 67 -11.77 -6.17 4.27
CA THR A 67 -11.20 -6.56 2.96
C THR A 67 -9.80 -7.17 3.15
N PRO A 68 -9.47 -8.32 2.54
CA PRO A 68 -8.16 -8.92 2.72
C PRO A 68 -7.02 -8.05 2.18
N ILE A 69 -5.89 -8.08 2.90
CA ILE A 69 -4.66 -7.40 2.53
C ILE A 69 -3.70 -8.42 1.90
N ILE A 70 -3.30 -8.19 0.66
CA ILE A 70 -2.33 -9.01 -0.06
C ILE A 70 -1.01 -8.26 -0.07
N THR A 71 0.03 -8.89 0.45
CA THR A 71 1.40 -8.36 0.41
C THR A 71 2.22 -9.15 -0.60
N ASP A 72 3.18 -8.51 -1.26
CA ASP A 72 4.05 -9.23 -2.20
C ASP A 72 5.01 -10.18 -1.47
N VAL A 73 5.61 -9.73 -0.37
CA VAL A 73 6.59 -10.48 0.43
C VAL A 73 6.29 -10.44 1.93
N SER A 74 6.77 -11.45 2.67
CA SER A 74 6.47 -11.64 4.09
C SER A 74 6.96 -10.49 4.98
N MET A 75 7.97 -9.73 4.53
CA MET A 75 8.47 -8.56 5.26
C MET A 75 7.43 -7.44 5.36
N VAL A 76 6.60 -7.24 4.33
CA VAL A 76 5.49 -6.27 4.39
C VAL A 76 4.43 -6.76 5.39
N ARG A 77 4.05 -8.04 5.34
CA ARG A 77 3.15 -8.66 6.34
C ARG A 77 3.65 -8.42 7.76
N GLN A 78 4.94 -8.66 8.01
CA GLN A 78 5.54 -8.48 9.33
C GLN A 78 5.46 -7.01 9.80
N GLY A 79 5.65 -6.06 8.88
CA GLY A 79 5.56 -4.62 9.19
C GLY A 79 4.16 -4.14 9.59
N ILE A 80 3.11 -4.85 9.18
CA ILE A 80 1.70 -4.47 9.44
C ILE A 80 1.01 -5.35 10.49
N ALA A 81 1.53 -6.54 10.78
CA ALA A 81 0.84 -7.57 11.57
C ALA A 81 0.29 -7.06 12.91
N THR A 82 1.08 -6.31 13.68
CA THR A 82 0.63 -5.75 14.97
C THR A 82 -0.54 -4.79 14.80
N LYS A 83 -0.49 -3.91 13.80
CA LYS A 83 -1.53 -2.89 13.58
C LYS A 83 -2.82 -3.53 13.09
N VAL A 84 -2.72 -4.52 12.20
CA VAL A 84 -3.87 -5.33 11.77
C VAL A 84 -4.51 -6.03 12.97
N ALA A 85 -3.72 -6.65 13.86
CA ALA A 85 -4.22 -7.33 15.05
C ALA A 85 -4.91 -6.39 16.06
N GLN A 86 -4.47 -5.13 16.15
CA GLN A 86 -5.02 -4.11 17.05
C GLN A 86 -6.24 -3.36 16.49
N THR A 87 -6.58 -3.58 15.22
CA THR A 87 -7.65 -2.85 14.53
C THR A 87 -8.73 -3.82 14.02
N PHE A 88 -8.94 -3.92 12.71
CA PHE A 88 -10.04 -4.65 12.09
C PHE A 88 -9.72 -6.13 11.80
N GLN A 89 -8.50 -6.58 12.11
CA GLN A 89 -8.06 -7.97 11.91
C GLN A 89 -8.25 -8.48 10.46
N ASN A 90 -8.10 -7.60 9.46
CA ASN A 90 -8.18 -7.95 8.04
C ASN A 90 -7.30 -9.18 7.72
N PRO A 91 -7.81 -10.19 6.98
CA PRO A 91 -6.99 -11.34 6.59
C PRO A 91 -5.77 -10.91 5.77
N ILE A 92 -4.59 -11.44 6.09
CA ILE A 92 -3.35 -11.11 5.36
C ILE A 92 -2.89 -12.31 4.54
N TRP A 93 -2.65 -12.08 3.25
CA TRP A 93 -2.10 -13.04 2.31
C TRP A 93 -0.72 -12.56 1.86
N VAL A 94 0.20 -13.49 1.61
CA VAL A 94 1.53 -13.18 1.10
C VAL A 94 1.72 -13.85 -0.26
N ALA A 95 1.83 -13.06 -1.32
CA ALA A 95 1.87 -13.55 -2.69
C ALA A 95 2.99 -14.57 -2.90
N ILE A 96 4.22 -14.28 -2.48
CA ILE A 96 5.35 -15.23 -2.64
C ILE A 96 5.11 -16.60 -1.97
N GLU A 97 4.26 -16.66 -0.94
CA GLU A 97 3.88 -17.90 -0.24
C GLU A 97 2.77 -18.66 -0.99
N GLN A 98 1.94 -17.96 -1.78
CA GLN A 98 0.87 -18.55 -2.60
C GLN A 98 1.35 -19.13 -3.93
N ALA A 99 2.63 -18.93 -4.29
CA ALA A 99 3.16 -19.40 -5.55
C ALA A 99 3.18 -20.94 -5.63
N PRO A 100 2.83 -21.53 -6.79
CA PRO A 100 2.89 -22.97 -6.99
C PRO A 100 4.30 -23.52 -6.76
N ARG A 101 4.40 -24.85 -6.58
CA ARG A 101 5.68 -25.52 -6.37
C ARG A 101 6.61 -25.34 -7.56
N GLU A 102 6.06 -25.44 -8.77
CA GLU A 102 6.77 -25.23 -10.03
C GLU A 102 6.32 -23.90 -10.63
N VAL A 103 7.30 -23.02 -10.88
CA VAL A 103 7.08 -21.70 -11.50
C VAL A 103 7.81 -21.70 -12.84
N PRO A 104 7.17 -21.27 -13.95
CA PRO A 104 7.82 -21.16 -15.24
C PRO A 104 9.10 -20.30 -15.17
N SER A 105 10.13 -20.67 -15.93
CA SER A 105 11.45 -20.02 -15.87
C SER A 105 11.45 -18.52 -16.20
N HIS A 106 10.45 -18.05 -16.96
CA HIS A 106 10.29 -16.65 -17.33
C HIS A 106 9.53 -15.82 -16.29
N LYS A 107 9.06 -16.44 -15.20
CA LYS A 107 8.18 -15.82 -14.20
C LYS A 107 8.84 -15.84 -12.83
N THR A 108 8.74 -14.74 -12.07
CA THR A 108 9.24 -14.77 -10.69
C THR A 108 8.25 -15.50 -9.78
N ARG A 109 8.73 -16.05 -8.67
CA ARG A 109 7.87 -16.73 -7.69
C ARG A 109 6.80 -15.78 -7.15
N THR A 110 7.15 -14.55 -6.80
CA THR A 110 6.19 -13.54 -6.33
C THR A 110 5.15 -13.21 -7.39
N GLU A 111 5.54 -13.17 -8.67
CA GLU A 111 4.64 -12.93 -9.79
C GLU A 111 3.63 -14.07 -9.94
N ALA A 112 4.07 -15.34 -9.89
CA ALA A 112 3.19 -16.50 -9.96
C ALA A 112 2.24 -16.59 -8.75
N GLY A 113 2.73 -16.25 -7.57
CA GLY A 113 1.89 -16.14 -6.38
C GLY A 113 0.88 -15.00 -6.45
N MET A 114 1.24 -13.89 -7.12
CA MET A 114 0.33 -12.78 -7.33
C MET A 114 -0.86 -13.15 -8.21
N ASP A 115 -0.65 -13.99 -9.25
CA ASP A 115 -1.77 -14.54 -10.03
C ASP A 115 -2.74 -15.34 -9.15
N GLN A 116 -2.20 -16.18 -8.25
CA GLN A 116 -3.02 -17.00 -7.35
C GLN A 116 -3.83 -16.13 -6.38
N CYS A 117 -3.22 -15.07 -5.86
CA CYS A 117 -3.93 -14.08 -5.04
C CYS A 117 -5.01 -13.36 -5.84
N TRP A 118 -4.72 -12.91 -7.06
CA TRP A 118 -5.67 -12.23 -7.94
C TRP A 118 -6.90 -13.08 -8.25
N GLN A 119 -6.71 -14.35 -8.58
CA GLN A 119 -7.81 -15.26 -8.90
C GLN A 119 -8.79 -15.44 -7.72
N LYS A 120 -8.29 -15.37 -6.48
CA LYS A 120 -9.08 -15.62 -5.27
C LYS A 120 -9.62 -14.35 -4.63
N VAL A 121 -8.87 -13.24 -4.71
CA VAL A 121 -9.16 -12.00 -4.00
C VAL A 121 -8.96 -10.77 -4.90
N PRO A 122 -9.60 -10.69 -6.08
CA PRO A 122 -9.35 -9.62 -7.05
C PRO A 122 -9.67 -8.21 -6.50
N HIS A 123 -10.57 -8.13 -5.51
CA HIS A 123 -10.96 -6.90 -4.82
C HIS A 123 -10.06 -6.50 -3.65
N GLY A 124 -8.99 -7.24 -3.37
CA GLY A 124 -8.15 -7.01 -2.19
C GLY A 124 -7.43 -5.66 -2.16
N ILE A 125 -6.82 -5.38 -1.01
CA ILE A 125 -5.86 -4.28 -0.86
C ILE A 125 -4.47 -4.87 -1.12
N TYR A 126 -3.82 -4.47 -2.20
CA TYR A 126 -2.52 -5.00 -2.59
C TYR A 126 -1.40 -4.06 -2.19
N ALA A 127 -0.40 -4.54 -1.45
CA ALA A 127 0.77 -3.77 -1.06
C ALA A 127 2.06 -4.41 -1.58
N ILE A 128 2.70 -3.70 -2.51
CA ILE A 128 3.89 -4.15 -3.21
C ILE A 128 5.08 -3.32 -2.75
N GLY A 129 5.90 -3.91 -1.87
CA GLY A 129 7.09 -3.26 -1.31
C GLY A 129 8.39 -3.68 -1.96
N ASN A 130 8.44 -4.81 -2.67
CA ASN A 130 9.68 -5.42 -3.11
C ASN A 130 9.69 -5.78 -4.60
N ALA A 131 8.69 -6.49 -5.12
CA ALA A 131 8.74 -7.14 -6.44
C ALA A 131 8.09 -6.30 -7.56
N PRO A 132 8.86 -5.65 -8.46
CA PRO A 132 8.30 -4.86 -9.56
C PRO A 132 7.50 -5.71 -10.54
N THR A 133 7.91 -6.96 -10.76
CA THR A 133 7.19 -7.89 -11.67
C THR A 133 5.80 -8.26 -11.12
N ALA A 134 5.66 -8.33 -9.79
CA ALA A 134 4.36 -8.55 -9.16
C ALA A 134 3.43 -7.34 -9.35
N LEU A 135 3.98 -6.11 -9.28
CA LEU A 135 3.22 -4.90 -9.59
C LEU A 135 2.78 -4.85 -11.07
N LEU A 136 3.69 -5.17 -12.01
CA LEU A 136 3.36 -5.26 -13.44
C LEU A 136 2.23 -6.27 -13.70
N THR A 137 2.28 -7.41 -13.02
CA THR A 137 1.25 -8.45 -13.11
C THR A 137 -0.11 -7.94 -12.62
N LEU A 138 -0.16 -7.25 -11.48
CA LEU A 138 -1.39 -6.61 -11.00
C LEU A 138 -1.93 -5.57 -11.98
N CYS A 139 -1.06 -4.78 -12.60
CA CYS A 139 -1.48 -3.78 -13.59
C CYS A 139 -2.10 -4.46 -14.82
N ASN A 140 -1.51 -5.55 -15.29
CA ASN A 140 -2.04 -6.34 -16.41
C ASN A 140 -3.42 -6.91 -16.08
N HIS A 141 -3.56 -7.58 -14.93
CA HIS A 141 -4.82 -8.13 -14.46
C HIS A 141 -5.90 -7.05 -14.30
N SER A 142 -5.54 -5.90 -13.72
CA SER A 142 -6.47 -4.78 -13.53
C SER A 142 -6.99 -4.21 -14.84
N ARG A 143 -6.13 -4.07 -15.86
CA ARG A 143 -6.54 -3.64 -17.20
C ARG A 143 -7.50 -4.63 -17.86
N GLN A 144 -7.20 -5.92 -17.76
CA GLN A 144 -8.05 -6.99 -18.30
C GLN A 144 -9.41 -7.03 -17.60
N ALA A 145 -9.44 -6.96 -16.27
CA ALA A 145 -10.68 -6.96 -15.50
C ALA A 145 -11.58 -5.78 -15.84
N LYS A 146 -11.01 -4.57 -15.98
CA LYS A 146 -11.78 -3.40 -16.43
C LYS A 146 -12.46 -3.63 -17.78
N ASN A 147 -11.73 -4.16 -18.76
CA ASN A 147 -12.27 -4.42 -20.09
C ASN A 147 -13.41 -5.46 -20.09
N ALA A 148 -13.38 -6.38 -19.11
CA ALA A 148 -14.39 -7.41 -18.93
C ALA A 148 -15.53 -7.00 -17.96
N GLY A 149 -15.51 -5.80 -17.38
CA GLY A 149 -16.49 -5.38 -16.36
C GLY A 149 -16.35 -6.11 -15.02
N ASN A 150 -15.18 -6.69 -14.76
CA ASN A 150 -14.91 -7.50 -13.57
C ASN A 150 -14.46 -6.66 -12.36
N PRO A 151 -14.58 -7.25 -11.15
CA PRO A 151 -13.89 -6.82 -9.94
C PRO A 151 -12.48 -6.24 -10.11
N ALA A 152 -12.23 -5.09 -9.51
CA ALA A 152 -10.91 -4.46 -9.41
C ALA A 152 -10.47 -4.32 -7.93
N PRO A 153 -9.17 -4.20 -7.65
CA PRO A 153 -8.65 -4.01 -6.30
C PRO A 153 -9.27 -2.79 -5.62
N ALA A 154 -9.49 -2.90 -4.31
CA ALA A 154 -9.89 -1.74 -3.50
C ALA A 154 -8.78 -0.67 -3.45
N LEU A 155 -7.52 -1.12 -3.41
CA LEU A 155 -6.34 -0.24 -3.43
C LEU A 155 -5.12 -1.02 -3.92
N ILE A 156 -4.24 -0.37 -4.69
CA ILE A 156 -2.87 -0.83 -4.92
C ILE A 156 -1.87 0.17 -4.32
N ILE A 157 -1.02 -0.31 -3.41
CA ILE A 157 0.16 0.41 -2.90
C ILE A 157 1.38 -0.03 -3.72
N GLY A 158 1.83 0.86 -4.60
CA GLY A 158 2.98 0.64 -5.49
C GLY A 158 4.25 1.28 -4.93
N ALA A 159 4.98 0.56 -4.07
CA ALA A 159 6.24 1.01 -3.51
C ALA A 159 7.41 0.03 -3.70
N PRO A 160 7.56 -0.70 -4.83
CA PRO A 160 8.75 -1.52 -5.03
C PRO A 160 10.01 -0.65 -5.06
N VAL A 161 11.09 -1.15 -4.47
CA VAL A 161 12.42 -0.52 -4.47
C VAL A 161 13.37 -1.27 -5.40
N GLY A 162 14.32 -0.55 -5.99
CA GLY A 162 15.39 -1.16 -6.77
C GLY A 162 15.69 -0.43 -8.06
N PHE A 163 16.42 -1.11 -8.95
CA PHE A 163 17.02 -0.51 -10.14
C PHE A 163 16.48 -1.06 -11.46
N VAL A 164 15.98 -2.30 -11.45
CA VAL A 164 15.46 -2.99 -12.64
C VAL A 164 13.94 -3.03 -12.58
N SER A 165 13.27 -2.63 -13.67
CA SER A 165 11.81 -2.63 -13.85
C SER A 165 10.97 -1.85 -12.82
N VAL A 166 11.59 -1.20 -11.82
CA VAL A 166 10.87 -0.41 -10.80
C VAL A 166 10.16 0.78 -11.43
N LEU A 167 10.86 1.58 -12.23
CA LEU A 167 10.27 2.75 -12.88
C LEU A 167 9.14 2.35 -13.84
N GLU A 168 9.38 1.32 -14.65
CA GLU A 168 8.39 0.75 -15.56
C GLU A 168 7.15 0.26 -14.80
N SER A 169 7.32 -0.52 -13.74
CA SER A 169 6.19 -1.05 -12.95
C SER A 169 5.33 0.05 -12.33
N LYS A 170 5.96 1.14 -11.87
CA LYS A 170 5.28 2.29 -11.27
C LYS A 170 4.59 3.15 -12.32
N ALA A 171 5.22 3.35 -13.48
CA ALA A 171 4.60 4.00 -14.63
C ALA A 171 3.37 3.21 -15.10
N ALA A 172 3.48 1.89 -15.23
CA ALA A 172 2.37 1.02 -15.57
C ALA A 172 1.21 1.15 -14.57
N LEU A 173 1.49 1.21 -13.26
CA LEU A 173 0.46 1.44 -12.25
C LEU A 173 -0.21 2.81 -12.43
N SER A 174 0.56 3.87 -12.74
CA SER A 174 0.04 5.23 -12.95
C SER A 174 -0.98 5.33 -14.09
N GLU A 175 -0.90 4.44 -15.07
CA GLU A 175 -1.82 4.35 -16.21
C GLU A 175 -3.08 3.52 -15.90
N THR A 176 -3.13 2.85 -14.74
CA THR A 176 -4.32 2.11 -14.31
C THR A 176 -5.34 3.03 -13.65
N PRO A 177 -6.65 2.74 -13.81
CA PRO A 177 -7.72 3.48 -13.15
C PRO A 177 -8.02 2.95 -11.73
N VAL A 178 -7.21 2.02 -11.22
CA VAL A 178 -7.38 1.43 -9.88
C VAL A 178 -6.98 2.48 -8.84
N PRO A 179 -7.71 2.60 -7.72
CA PRO A 179 -7.28 3.43 -6.61
C PRO A 179 -5.87 3.04 -6.15
N GLN A 180 -4.98 4.02 -6.00
CA GLN A 180 -3.58 3.75 -5.75
C GLN A 180 -2.87 4.79 -4.88
N ILE A 181 -1.89 4.29 -4.14
CA ILE A 181 -0.86 5.11 -3.48
C ILE A 181 0.50 4.59 -3.98
N ARG A 182 1.24 5.43 -4.69
CA ARG A 182 2.47 5.05 -5.36
C ARG A 182 3.62 5.93 -4.90
N VAL A 183 4.81 5.34 -4.82
CA VAL A 183 6.07 6.08 -4.60
C VAL A 183 6.78 6.22 -5.93
N GLU A 184 7.01 7.44 -6.39
CA GLU A 184 7.75 7.71 -7.61
C GLU A 184 9.25 7.36 -7.52
N GLY A 185 9.87 7.20 -8.68
CA GLY A 185 11.31 6.92 -8.77
C GLY A 185 11.70 5.52 -8.29
N ARG A 186 12.96 5.37 -7.86
CA ARG A 186 13.54 4.07 -7.45
C ARG A 186 13.37 3.74 -5.97
N LYS A 187 13.05 4.74 -5.14
CA LYS A 187 12.82 4.59 -3.70
C LYS A 187 11.52 3.82 -3.44
N GLY A 188 11.43 3.19 -2.28
CA GLY A 188 10.32 2.33 -1.91
C GLY A 188 10.76 1.35 -0.82
N GLY A 189 10.22 0.14 -0.84
CA GLY A 189 10.64 -0.95 0.02
C GLY A 189 9.50 -1.47 0.88
N SER A 190 9.74 -2.63 1.49
CA SER A 190 8.77 -3.25 2.40
C SER A 190 8.39 -2.33 3.57
N ALA A 191 9.36 -1.59 4.11
CA ALA A 191 9.13 -0.62 5.18
C ALA A 191 8.18 0.51 4.75
N VAL A 192 8.34 1.00 3.51
CA VAL A 192 7.49 2.07 2.96
C VAL A 192 6.08 1.55 2.70
N ALA A 193 5.94 0.39 2.05
CA ALA A 193 4.62 -0.22 1.82
C ALA A 193 3.88 -0.50 3.14
N ALA A 194 4.59 -1.02 4.14
CA ALA A 194 4.03 -1.25 5.47
C ALA A 194 3.67 0.05 6.21
N ALA A 195 4.48 1.10 6.08
CA ALA A 195 4.21 2.42 6.67
C ALA A 195 2.93 3.04 6.08
N ILE A 196 2.74 2.96 4.76
CA ILE A 196 1.52 3.42 4.08
C ILE A 196 0.30 2.65 4.61
N LEU A 197 0.38 1.31 4.65
CA LEU A 197 -0.71 0.48 5.19
C LEU A 197 -1.02 0.78 6.66
N ASN A 198 0.01 0.91 7.50
CA ASN A 198 -0.18 1.23 8.92
C ASN A 198 -0.86 2.60 9.10
N ALA A 199 -0.49 3.59 8.29
CA ALA A 199 -1.17 4.89 8.31
C ALA A 199 -2.65 4.76 7.91
N LEU A 200 -2.97 4.00 6.86
CA LEU A 200 -4.35 3.75 6.44
C LEU A 200 -5.17 3.00 7.50
N LEU A 201 -4.58 1.98 8.14
CA LEU A 201 -5.23 1.24 9.23
C LEU A 201 -5.59 2.17 10.40
N LEU A 202 -4.66 3.05 10.78
CA LEU A 202 -4.89 4.02 11.85
C LEU A 202 -5.92 5.09 11.46
N LEU A 203 -5.83 5.64 10.25
CA LEU A 203 -6.84 6.56 9.73
C LEU A 203 -8.24 5.93 9.74
N ALA A 204 -8.35 4.67 9.32
CA ALA A 204 -9.61 3.93 9.32
C ALA A 204 -10.16 3.68 10.74
N TRP A 205 -9.26 3.41 11.69
CA TRP A 205 -9.58 3.14 13.10
C TRP A 205 -9.97 4.40 13.87
N GLU A 206 -9.36 5.54 13.56
CA GLU A 206 -9.55 6.80 14.28
C GLU A 206 -10.67 7.67 13.70
N SER A 207 -11.01 7.49 12.43
CA SER A 207 -12.14 8.19 11.84
C SER A 207 -13.44 7.65 12.45
N PRO A 208 -14.40 8.49 12.89
CA PRO A 208 -15.72 8.02 13.31
C PRO A 208 -16.47 7.32 12.16
N GLU A 209 -17.39 6.42 12.48
CA GLU A 209 -18.39 5.97 11.49
C GLU A 209 -19.39 7.12 11.24
N GLY A 210 -19.50 7.60 10.01
CA GLY A 210 -20.59 8.50 9.60
C GLY A 210 -20.28 9.99 9.44
N GLU A 211 -19.03 10.45 9.55
CA GLU A 211 -18.68 11.74 8.96
C GLU A 211 -18.58 11.57 7.44
N ASN A 212 -19.71 11.82 6.77
CA ASN A 212 -19.71 12.14 5.35
C ASN A 212 -18.76 13.32 5.15
N PHE A 213 -17.67 13.07 4.45
CA PHE A 213 -16.78 14.09 3.93
C PHE A 213 -17.57 14.97 2.95
N LEU A 214 -18.17 16.04 3.48
CA LEU A 214 -18.81 17.12 2.72
C LEU A 214 -17.76 18.06 2.14
#